data_AF-A0A8T9Q9P4-F1
#
_entry.id   AF-A0A8T9Q9P4-F1
#
_cell.length_a   1.000
_cell.length_b   1.000
_cell.length_c   1.000
_cell.angle_alpha   90.00
_cell.angle_beta   90.00
_cell.angle_gamma   90.00
#
_symmetry.space_group_name_H-M   'P 1'
#
loop_
_entity.id
_entity.type
_entity.pdbx_description
1 polymer ?
#
loop_
_entity_poly.entity_id
_entity_poly.type
_entity_poly.pdbx_seq_one_letter_code
_entity_poly.pdbx_strand_id
1 'polypeptide(L)'
;MRHLLFCSTLLLGTLLAPTRAAGQSSARTYYTSASRPTTAPDSAAYYTVVRKQGVGGSITTYRPDGRRLHQQRYSQLQVGRRQGLSTEWDAGTGRRVASYPYSQGHLHGVAQAWYPSGRLRWQLSYQRGQRHGTLRAWHPSGRLLRADTYRAGQRIGGHCYTRAGRDTTWFAFERPAQFPGGPVALQQWLSTHIRYPALALRNQVEGNVWARFVVDAHGQLVDGAIVKGIGAGTDEEVLRLLRSMPAWKPAVVAGQPVAVTYTLPIEFRLL
;
A
#
# COMPACT_ATOMS: atom_id res chain seq x y z
N MET A 1 13.79 -3.75 6.19
CA MET A 1 13.20 -4.24 4.91
C MET A 1 11.70 -3.92 4.91
N ARG A 2 11.32 -2.76 4.38
CA ARG A 2 9.91 -2.35 4.26
C ARG A 2 9.44 -2.69 2.85
N HIS A 3 8.82 -3.86 2.68
CA HIS A 3 8.08 -4.16 1.46
C HIS A 3 6.78 -3.35 1.50
N LEU A 4 6.85 -2.14 0.96
CA LEU A 4 5.69 -1.30 0.71
C LEU A 4 4.80 -2.04 -0.28
N LEU A 5 3.63 -2.50 0.18
CA LEU A 5 2.53 -2.79 -0.72
C LEU A 5 2.10 -1.47 -1.35
N PHE A 6 2.70 -1.15 -2.50
CA PHE A 6 2.19 -0.09 -3.36
C PHE A 6 1.10 -0.64 -4.27
N CYS A 7 0.01 -1.13 -3.67
CA CYS A 7 -1.27 -1.09 -4.36
C CYS A 7 -1.97 0.19 -3.88
N SER A 8 -1.98 1.19 -4.76
CA SER A 8 -2.62 2.51 -4.63
C SER A 8 -1.84 3.61 -3.88
N THR A 9 -1.78 4.78 -4.52
CA THR A 9 -1.32 6.09 -4.00
C THR A 9 0.19 6.32 -3.86
N LEU A 10 0.93 6.31 -4.98
CA LEU A 10 1.97 7.35 -5.15
C LEU A 10 1.25 8.56 -5.74
N LEU A 11 1.09 9.59 -4.91
CA LEU A 11 0.62 10.91 -5.30
C LEU A 11 1.40 11.37 -6.53
N LEU A 12 0.66 11.67 -7.61
CA LEU A 12 1.17 12.49 -8.70
C LEU A 12 1.36 13.91 -8.12
N GLY A 13 2.53 14.18 -7.55
CA GLY A 13 2.97 15.55 -7.30
C GLY A 13 3.22 16.23 -8.64
N THR A 14 2.44 17.26 -8.91
CA THR A 14 2.49 18.15 -10.08
C THR A 14 3.90 18.51 -10.51
N LEU A 15 4.35 18.02 -11.67
CA LEU A 15 5.55 18.51 -12.35
C LEU A 15 5.27 18.64 -13.85
N LEU A 16 4.85 19.82 -14.27
CA LEU A 16 4.98 20.29 -15.65
C LEU A 16 5.55 21.70 -15.62
N ALA A 17 6.83 21.83 -15.96
CA ALA A 17 7.31 23.02 -16.66
C ALA A 17 7.22 22.74 -18.17
N PRO A 18 6.90 23.74 -19.02
CA PRO A 18 6.79 23.52 -20.46
C PRO A 18 8.17 23.55 -21.10
N THR A 19 8.42 22.71 -22.11
CA THR A 19 9.12 23.10 -23.35
C THR A 19 9.17 21.95 -24.36
N ARG A 20 9.08 22.35 -25.63
CA ARG A 20 9.03 21.54 -26.86
C ARG A 20 10.39 20.88 -27.16
N ALA A 21 10.35 19.61 -27.56
CA ALA A 21 10.97 19.06 -28.77
C ALA A 21 10.63 17.56 -28.85
N ALA A 22 10.33 17.06 -30.06
CA ALA A 22 10.14 15.64 -30.34
C ALA A 22 11.50 14.92 -30.24
N GLY A 23 11.84 14.53 -29.01
CA GLY A 23 12.98 13.69 -28.68
C GLY A 23 12.64 12.93 -27.39
N GLN A 24 13.20 11.73 -27.22
CA GLN A 24 13.07 10.99 -25.96
C GLN A 24 13.74 11.80 -24.83
N SER A 25 12.96 12.66 -24.16
CA SER A 25 13.42 13.38 -22.99
C SER A 25 13.27 12.48 -21.76
N SER A 26 14.35 12.32 -21.01
CA SER A 26 14.35 11.68 -19.71
C SER A 26 14.57 12.72 -18.61
N ALA A 27 13.61 12.88 -17.71
CA ALA A 27 13.75 13.75 -16.53
C ALA A 27 13.94 12.90 -15.28
N ARG A 28 14.90 13.27 -14.42
CA ARG A 28 15.18 12.60 -13.15
C ARG A 28 14.78 13.49 -11.97
N THR A 29 14.07 12.94 -10.99
CA THR A 29 13.67 13.66 -9.77
C THR A 29 14.02 12.83 -8.54
N TYR A 30 14.66 13.43 -7.54
CA TYR A 30 15.07 12.77 -6.29
C TYR A 30 14.07 13.04 -5.17
N TYR A 31 13.90 12.09 -4.25
CA TYR A 31 12.94 12.17 -3.16
C TYR A 31 13.54 11.71 -1.83
N THR A 32 13.13 12.38 -0.75
CA THR A 32 13.41 11.99 0.64
C THR A 32 12.59 10.76 1.05
N SER A 33 12.88 10.18 2.23
CA SER A 33 12.09 9.07 2.81
C SER A 33 10.64 9.47 3.10
N ALA A 34 10.37 10.77 3.28
CA ALA A 34 9.04 11.35 3.43
C ALA A 34 8.35 11.65 2.09
N SER A 35 8.89 11.15 0.97
CA SER A 35 8.38 11.36 -0.41
C SER A 35 8.30 12.83 -0.84
N ARG A 36 9.08 13.72 -0.21
CA ARG A 36 9.22 15.11 -0.64
C ARG A 36 10.35 15.23 -1.67
N PRO A 37 10.17 15.98 -2.79
CA PRO A 37 11.25 16.25 -3.73
C PRO A 37 12.46 16.87 -3.04
N THR A 38 13.66 16.51 -3.50
CA THR A 38 14.92 17.09 -3.02
C THR A 38 15.87 17.33 -4.19
N THR A 39 16.73 18.34 -4.05
CA THR A 39 17.82 18.63 -4.98
C THR A 39 19.12 17.93 -4.60
N ALA A 40 19.18 17.26 -3.44
CA ALA A 40 20.38 16.58 -2.92
C ALA A 40 20.34 15.06 -3.17
N PRO A 41 20.99 14.55 -4.24
CA PRO A 41 20.93 13.14 -4.63
C PRO A 41 21.46 12.18 -3.57
N ASP A 42 22.53 12.57 -2.86
CA ASP A 42 23.23 11.70 -1.91
C ASP A 42 22.40 11.42 -0.65
N SER A 43 21.46 12.32 -0.33
CA SER A 43 20.49 12.17 0.76
C SER A 43 19.15 11.57 0.32
N ALA A 44 18.99 11.28 -0.97
CA ALA A 44 17.73 10.79 -1.50
C ALA A 44 17.44 9.37 -1.01
N ALA A 45 16.19 9.09 -0.64
CA ALA A 45 15.75 7.73 -0.35
C ALA A 45 15.47 6.93 -1.63
N TYR A 46 15.07 7.61 -2.71
CA TYR A 46 14.86 7.06 -4.05
C TYR A 46 14.82 8.18 -5.09
N TYR A 47 14.87 7.81 -6.38
CA TYR A 47 14.63 8.75 -7.48
C TYR A 47 13.73 8.14 -8.55
N THR A 48 13.08 8.99 -9.33
CA THR A 48 12.27 8.57 -10.49
C THR A 48 12.93 9.04 -11.77
N VAL A 49 12.71 8.29 -12.85
CA VAL A 49 13.07 8.68 -14.21
C VAL A 49 11.80 8.61 -15.04
N VAL A 50 11.39 9.76 -15.58
CA VAL A 50 10.28 9.89 -16.51
C VAL A 50 10.84 9.87 -17.92
N ARG A 51 10.43 8.90 -18.74
CA ARG A 51 10.77 8.83 -20.17
C ARG A 51 9.51 9.12 -20.97
N LYS A 52 9.46 10.25 -21.67
CA LYS A 52 8.32 10.65 -22.50
C LYS A 52 8.39 10.02 -23.90
N GLN A 53 7.25 9.57 -24.42
CA GLN A 53 7.08 9.04 -25.77
C GLN A 53 5.74 9.55 -26.33
N GLY A 54 5.78 10.67 -27.06
CA GLY A 54 4.57 11.42 -27.42
C GLY A 54 3.83 11.90 -26.17
N VAL A 55 2.51 11.71 -26.13
CA VAL A 55 1.68 11.99 -24.94
C VAL A 55 1.80 10.93 -23.84
N GLY A 56 2.36 9.76 -24.18
CA GLY A 56 2.59 8.65 -23.28
C GLY A 56 4.03 8.58 -22.77
N GLY A 57 4.39 7.44 -22.20
CA GLY A 57 5.75 7.16 -21.76
C GLY A 57 5.80 6.22 -20.57
N SER A 58 6.87 6.33 -19.78
CA SER A 58 7.07 5.52 -18.58
C SER A 58 7.65 6.33 -17.43
N ILE A 59 7.33 5.88 -16.23
CA ILE A 59 7.96 6.35 -14.99
C ILE A 59 8.60 5.13 -14.36
N THR A 60 9.90 5.21 -14.09
CA THR A 60 10.64 4.14 -13.40
C THR A 60 11.22 4.71 -12.11
N THR A 61 10.93 4.05 -11.00
CA THR A 61 11.46 4.38 -9.68
C THR A 61 12.67 3.51 -9.39
N TYR A 62 13.71 4.14 -8.86
CA TYR A 62 15.00 3.53 -8.55
C TYR A 62 15.40 3.83 -7.12
N ARG A 63 16.15 2.91 -6.52
CA ARG A 63 16.96 3.19 -5.34
C ARG A 63 18.09 4.16 -5.68
N PRO A 64 18.70 4.81 -4.67
CA PRO A 64 19.89 5.66 -4.89
C PRO A 64 21.04 4.92 -5.57
N ASP A 65 21.17 3.61 -5.33
CA ASP A 65 22.17 2.71 -5.96
C ASP A 65 21.87 2.34 -7.42
N GLY A 66 20.78 2.85 -8.01
CA GLY A 66 20.38 2.60 -9.40
C GLY A 66 19.60 1.30 -9.63
N ARG A 67 19.29 0.52 -8.60
CA ARG A 67 18.42 -0.66 -8.74
C ARG A 67 16.96 -0.24 -8.94
N ARG A 68 16.29 -0.88 -9.89
CA ARG A 68 14.86 -0.65 -10.16
C ARG A 68 14.01 -1.14 -8.99
N LEU A 69 13.02 -0.34 -8.61
CA LEU A 69 12.00 -0.69 -7.64
C LEU A 69 10.65 -0.90 -8.33
N HIS A 70 10.32 -0.02 -9.27
CA HIS A 70 9.01 0.00 -9.91
C HIS A 70 9.09 0.61 -11.30
N GLN A 71 8.27 0.14 -12.23
CA GLN A 71 8.12 0.74 -13.54
C GLN A 71 6.65 0.74 -13.92
N GLN A 72 6.18 1.89 -14.38
CA GLN A 72 4.84 2.11 -14.88
C GLN A 72 4.92 2.66 -16.28
N ARG A 73 4.00 2.21 -17.13
CA ARG A 73 3.85 2.66 -18.50
C ARG A 73 2.48 3.32 -18.66
N TYR A 74 2.44 4.33 -19.52
CA TYR A 74 1.31 5.22 -19.68
C TYR A 74 1.06 5.47 -21.16
N SER A 75 -0.20 5.40 -21.58
CA SER A 75 -0.63 5.91 -22.87
C SER A 75 -0.79 7.43 -22.84
N GLN A 76 -1.11 8.01 -21.66
CA GLN A 76 -1.18 9.44 -21.44
C GLN A 76 -0.59 9.78 -20.06
N LEU A 77 0.62 10.34 -20.02
CA LEU A 77 1.36 10.63 -18.79
C LEU A 77 0.67 11.71 -17.94
N GLN A 78 0.18 12.78 -18.57
CA GLN A 78 -0.38 13.96 -17.87
C GLN A 78 -1.61 13.61 -17.02
N VAL A 79 -2.46 12.72 -17.52
CA VAL A 79 -3.68 12.25 -16.83
C VAL A 79 -3.47 10.91 -16.11
N GLY A 80 -2.24 10.38 -16.11
CA GLY A 80 -1.91 9.13 -15.43
C GLY A 80 -2.56 7.87 -16.02
N ARG A 81 -2.95 7.87 -17.31
CA ARG A 81 -3.61 6.72 -17.94
C ARG A 81 -2.62 5.58 -18.20
N ARG A 82 -2.64 4.58 -17.32
CA ARG A 82 -1.74 3.41 -17.38
C ARG A 82 -2.00 2.52 -18.59
N GLN A 83 -0.93 1.99 -19.17
CA GLN A 83 -0.96 1.12 -20.34
C GLN A 83 0.19 0.12 -20.30
N GLY A 84 -0.06 -1.14 -20.65
CA GLY A 84 0.96 -2.18 -20.64
C GLY A 84 1.31 -2.65 -19.22
N LEU A 85 2.48 -3.26 -19.07
CA LEU A 85 2.88 -3.89 -17.83
C LEU A 85 3.47 -2.89 -16.83
N SER A 86 2.86 -2.79 -15.65
CA SER A 86 3.49 -2.23 -14.46
C SER A 86 4.26 -3.34 -13.75
N THR A 87 5.51 -3.11 -13.37
CA THR A 87 6.38 -4.15 -12.80
C THR A 87 7.07 -3.66 -11.55
N GLU A 88 7.15 -4.51 -10.54
CA GLU A 88 7.82 -4.25 -9.28
C GLU A 88 8.99 -5.22 -9.10
N TRP A 89 10.08 -4.72 -8.50
CA TRP A 89 11.28 -5.49 -8.22
C TRP A 89 11.64 -5.42 -6.74
N ASP A 90 12.19 -6.52 -6.25
CA ASP A 90 12.72 -6.61 -4.91
C ASP A 90 13.94 -5.69 -4.75
N ALA A 91 13.96 -4.89 -3.68
CA ALA A 91 14.98 -3.89 -3.44
C ALA A 91 16.37 -4.49 -3.10
N GLY A 92 16.42 -5.74 -2.63
CA GLY A 92 17.66 -6.42 -2.25
C GLY A 92 18.26 -7.26 -3.38
N THR A 93 17.43 -8.02 -4.08
CA THR A 93 17.84 -8.98 -5.11
C THR A 93 17.67 -8.47 -6.54
N GLY A 94 16.86 -7.42 -6.75
CA GLY A 94 16.53 -6.92 -8.08
C GLY A 94 15.65 -7.86 -8.91
N ARG A 95 15.12 -8.94 -8.32
CA ARG A 95 14.21 -9.87 -9.00
C ARG A 95 12.80 -9.28 -9.07
N ARG A 96 12.06 -9.60 -10.13
CA ARG A 96 10.66 -9.18 -10.27
C ARG A 96 9.81 -9.83 -9.17
N VAL A 97 9.05 -9.03 -8.43
CA VAL A 97 8.17 -9.49 -7.34
C VAL A 97 6.69 -9.37 -7.69
N ALA A 98 6.33 -8.47 -8.61
CA ALA A 98 4.97 -8.37 -9.10
C ALA A 98 4.90 -7.78 -10.52
N SER A 99 3.82 -8.10 -11.22
CA SER A 99 3.48 -7.54 -12.52
C SER A 99 1.98 -7.36 -12.66
N TYR A 100 1.58 -6.19 -13.13
CA TYR A 100 0.19 -5.77 -13.25
C TYR A 100 -0.06 -5.25 -14.67
N PRO A 101 -0.79 -5.99 -15.51
CA PRO A 101 -1.09 -5.56 -16.87
C PRO A 101 -2.23 -4.54 -16.85
N TYR A 102 -2.02 -3.41 -17.54
CA TYR A 102 -3.00 -2.35 -17.71
C TYR A 102 -3.38 -2.19 -19.18
N SER A 103 -4.64 -1.88 -19.42
CA SER A 103 -5.14 -1.41 -20.71
C SER A 103 -6.11 -0.26 -20.46
N GLN A 104 -5.90 0.86 -21.16
CA GLN A 104 -6.75 2.06 -21.09
C GLN A 104 -6.94 2.62 -19.66
N GLY A 105 -5.97 2.44 -18.77
CA GLY A 105 -6.01 2.88 -17.37
C GLY A 105 -6.51 1.83 -16.37
N HIS A 106 -7.05 0.70 -16.83
CA HIS A 106 -7.60 -0.35 -15.97
C HIS A 106 -6.74 -1.60 -15.98
N LEU A 107 -6.72 -2.35 -14.88
CA LEU A 107 -6.13 -3.70 -14.87
C LEU A 107 -6.85 -4.58 -15.90
N HIS A 108 -6.10 -5.20 -16.79
CA HIS A 108 -6.65 -6.04 -17.85
C HIS A 108 -5.62 -7.11 -18.23
N GLY A 109 -5.96 -8.37 -18.03
CA GLY A 109 -5.06 -9.52 -18.15
C GLY A 109 -4.70 -10.11 -16.79
N VAL A 110 -3.64 -10.94 -16.76
CA VAL A 110 -3.24 -11.69 -15.57
C VAL A 110 -2.21 -10.91 -14.77
N ALA A 111 -2.60 -10.41 -13.60
CA ALA A 111 -1.67 -9.90 -12.61
C ALA A 111 -0.99 -11.07 -11.88
N GLN A 112 0.28 -10.93 -11.56
CA GLN A 112 1.09 -11.98 -10.96
C GLN A 112 2.02 -11.41 -9.89
N ALA A 113 2.32 -12.20 -8.87
CA ALA A 113 3.38 -11.91 -7.92
C ALA A 113 4.19 -13.18 -7.61
N TRP A 114 5.45 -12.98 -7.21
CA TRP A 114 6.41 -14.05 -6.93
C TRP A 114 6.96 -13.92 -5.51
N TYR A 115 7.34 -15.06 -4.93
CA TYR A 115 8.15 -15.11 -3.73
C TYR A 115 9.60 -14.69 -4.04
N PRO A 116 10.41 -14.33 -3.03
CA PRO A 116 11.85 -14.06 -3.23
C PRO A 116 12.62 -15.23 -3.88
N SER A 117 12.13 -16.47 -3.67
CA SER A 117 12.64 -17.68 -4.33
C SER A 117 12.42 -17.70 -5.84
N GLY A 118 11.58 -16.82 -6.40
CA GLY A 118 11.16 -16.80 -7.80
C GLY A 118 9.93 -17.66 -8.11
N ARG A 119 9.42 -18.42 -7.13
CA ARG A 119 8.19 -19.21 -7.30
C ARG A 119 6.96 -18.30 -7.33
N LEU A 120 5.96 -18.67 -8.12
CA LEU A 120 4.71 -17.90 -8.22
C LEU A 120 3.98 -17.92 -6.87
N ARG A 121 3.61 -16.73 -6.39
CA ARG A 121 2.93 -16.50 -5.13
C ARG A 121 1.43 -16.43 -5.32
N TRP A 122 1.01 -15.66 -6.32
CA TRP A 122 -0.37 -15.64 -6.78
C TRP A 122 -0.45 -15.14 -8.22
N GLN A 123 -1.56 -15.46 -8.87
CA GLN A 123 -1.98 -14.86 -10.11
C GLN A 123 -3.48 -14.61 -10.08
N LEU A 124 -3.90 -13.50 -10.67
CA LEU A 124 -5.28 -13.05 -10.67
C LEU A 124 -5.60 -12.39 -12.00
N SER A 125 -6.61 -12.93 -12.67
CA SER A 125 -7.12 -12.37 -13.92
C SER A 125 -8.03 -11.16 -13.66
N TYR A 126 -7.84 -10.12 -14.46
CA TYR A 126 -8.62 -8.90 -14.47
C TYR A 126 -9.20 -8.62 -15.85
N GLN A 127 -10.42 -8.08 -15.88
CA GLN A 127 -11.04 -7.55 -17.08
C GLN A 127 -11.61 -6.16 -16.75
N ARG A 128 -11.10 -5.12 -17.43
CA ARG A 128 -11.53 -3.71 -17.24
C ARG A 128 -11.55 -3.28 -15.77
N GLY A 129 -10.52 -3.66 -15.01
CA GLY A 129 -10.32 -3.29 -13.61
C GLY A 129 -10.98 -4.22 -12.61
N GLN A 130 -11.86 -5.13 -13.04
CA GLN A 130 -12.55 -6.07 -12.17
C GLN A 130 -11.86 -7.43 -12.16
N ARG A 131 -11.86 -8.12 -11.02
CA ARG A 131 -11.44 -9.53 -10.94
C ARG A 131 -12.35 -10.37 -11.84
N HIS A 132 -11.77 -11.12 -12.77
CA HIS A 132 -12.53 -11.93 -13.72
C HIS A 132 -11.71 -13.15 -14.11
N GLY A 133 -12.26 -14.36 -13.98
CA GLY A 133 -11.54 -15.61 -14.20
C GLY A 133 -10.91 -16.14 -12.91
N THR A 134 -9.77 -16.82 -13.01
CA THR A 134 -9.21 -17.57 -11.88
C THR A 134 -8.25 -16.75 -11.04
N LEU A 135 -8.43 -16.80 -9.72
CA LEU A 135 -7.41 -16.50 -8.72
C LEU A 135 -6.71 -17.80 -8.34
N ARG A 136 -5.39 -17.87 -8.47
CA ARG A 136 -4.61 -18.95 -7.86
C ARG A 136 -3.56 -18.34 -6.95
N ALA A 137 -3.35 -18.95 -5.79
CA ALA A 137 -2.25 -18.60 -4.90
C ALA A 137 -1.58 -19.87 -4.40
N TRP A 138 -0.30 -19.77 -4.06
CA TRP A 138 0.53 -20.89 -3.63
C TRP A 138 1.24 -20.53 -2.34
N HIS A 139 1.51 -21.54 -1.51
CA HIS A 139 2.44 -21.45 -0.39
C HIS A 139 3.88 -21.24 -0.90
N PRO A 140 4.82 -20.76 -0.06
CA PRO A 140 6.24 -20.65 -0.45
C PRO A 140 6.85 -21.97 -0.93
N SER A 141 6.33 -23.10 -0.42
CA SER A 141 6.70 -24.45 -0.84
C SER A 141 6.30 -24.79 -2.28
N GLY A 142 5.47 -23.98 -2.93
CA GLY A 142 4.91 -24.23 -4.27
C GLY A 142 3.62 -25.04 -4.27
N ARG A 143 3.15 -25.50 -3.10
CA ARG A 143 1.84 -26.16 -2.97
C ARG A 143 0.71 -25.13 -3.13
N LEU A 144 -0.39 -25.53 -3.75
CA LEU A 144 -1.54 -24.64 -3.93
C LEU A 144 -2.09 -24.22 -2.56
N LEU A 145 -2.33 -22.92 -2.39
CA LEU A 145 -2.96 -22.31 -1.22
C LEU A 145 -4.45 -22.09 -1.46
N ARG A 146 -4.80 -21.62 -2.66
CA ARG A 146 -6.20 -21.38 -3.05
C ARG A 146 -6.39 -21.44 -4.56
N ALA A 147 -7.61 -21.74 -4.97
CA ALA A 147 -8.12 -21.49 -6.30
C ALA A 147 -9.55 -20.97 -6.21
N ASP A 148 -9.80 -19.74 -6.65
CA ASP A 148 -11.17 -19.22 -6.79
C ASP A 148 -11.45 -18.83 -8.23
N THR A 149 -12.74 -18.73 -8.53
CA THR A 149 -13.25 -18.16 -9.78
C THR A 149 -14.04 -16.90 -9.48
N TYR A 150 -13.80 -15.88 -10.29
CA TYR A 150 -14.47 -14.59 -10.25
C TYR A 150 -15.19 -14.29 -11.55
N ARG A 151 -16.33 -13.61 -11.47
CA ARG A 151 -17.04 -13.03 -12.61
C ARG A 151 -17.45 -11.61 -12.24
N ALA A 152 -17.00 -10.63 -13.03
CA ALA A 152 -17.31 -9.21 -12.83
C ALA A 152 -17.08 -8.72 -11.38
N GLY A 153 -15.94 -9.11 -10.79
CA GLY A 153 -15.57 -8.75 -9.42
C GLY A 153 -16.13 -9.65 -8.32
N GLN A 154 -17.19 -10.42 -8.59
CA GLN A 154 -17.82 -11.30 -7.61
C GLN A 154 -17.17 -12.68 -7.62
N ARG A 155 -16.92 -13.26 -6.43
CA ARG A 155 -16.43 -14.63 -6.29
C ARG A 155 -17.61 -15.59 -6.49
N ILE A 156 -17.51 -16.47 -7.48
CA ILE A 156 -18.55 -17.47 -7.75
C ILE A 156 -18.27 -18.84 -7.11
N GLY A 157 -17.03 -19.08 -6.69
CA GLY A 157 -16.64 -20.34 -6.05
C GLY A 157 -15.14 -20.41 -5.80
N GLY A 158 -14.69 -21.41 -5.06
CA GLY A 158 -13.28 -21.64 -4.82
C GLY A 158 -12.97 -22.47 -3.59
N HIS A 159 -11.75 -22.96 -3.55
CA HIS A 159 -11.21 -23.85 -2.52
C HIS A 159 -9.94 -23.24 -1.91
N CYS A 160 -9.74 -23.51 -0.63
CA CYS A 160 -8.50 -23.19 0.08
C CYS A 160 -7.87 -24.49 0.58
N TYR A 161 -6.54 -24.51 0.62
CA TYR A 161 -5.75 -25.67 0.99
C TYR A 161 -4.74 -25.30 2.07
N THR A 162 -4.61 -26.20 3.06
CA THR A 162 -3.57 -26.14 4.09
C THR A 162 -2.17 -26.24 3.48
N ARG A 163 -1.11 -25.96 4.26
CA ARG A 163 0.28 -26.19 3.83
C ARG A 163 0.56 -27.65 3.46
N ALA A 164 -0.18 -28.58 4.05
CA ALA A 164 -0.11 -30.00 3.74
C ALA A 164 -0.79 -30.37 2.40
N GLY A 165 -1.55 -29.44 1.79
CA GLY A 165 -2.32 -29.67 0.56
C GLY A 165 -3.71 -30.25 0.81
N ARG A 166 -4.16 -30.34 2.07
CA ARG A 166 -5.51 -30.79 2.43
C ARG A 166 -6.50 -29.63 2.31
N ASP A 167 -7.74 -29.91 1.92
CA ASP A 167 -8.84 -28.94 1.91
C ASP A 167 -9.02 -28.28 3.29
N THR A 168 -9.42 -27.00 3.28
CA THR A 168 -9.72 -26.25 4.49
C THR A 168 -10.85 -25.25 4.25
N THR A 169 -11.40 -24.70 5.32
CA THR A 169 -12.42 -23.65 5.27
C THR A 169 -11.92 -22.48 4.45
N TRP A 170 -12.79 -21.96 3.59
CA TRP A 170 -12.48 -20.80 2.76
C TRP A 170 -12.18 -19.56 3.63
N PHE A 171 -11.18 -18.78 3.22
CA PHE A 171 -10.86 -17.50 3.83
C PHE A 171 -10.56 -16.43 2.77
N ALA A 172 -10.79 -15.16 3.13
CA ALA A 172 -10.58 -14.03 2.24
C ALA A 172 -9.12 -13.93 1.77
N PHE A 173 -8.92 -13.63 0.48
CA PHE A 173 -7.59 -13.49 -0.14
C PHE A 173 -6.78 -12.34 0.45
N GLU A 174 -7.50 -11.26 0.74
CA GLU A 174 -7.02 -10.07 1.41
C GLU A 174 -7.80 -9.97 2.72
N ARG A 175 -7.08 -9.86 3.82
CA ARG A 175 -7.63 -9.57 5.13
C ARG A 175 -7.01 -8.26 5.61
N PRO A 176 -7.82 -7.25 5.93
CA PRO A 176 -7.29 -6.00 6.47
C PRO A 176 -6.64 -6.25 7.84
N ALA A 177 -5.78 -5.32 8.25
CA ALA A 177 -5.31 -5.27 9.63
C ALA A 177 -6.51 -5.05 10.56
N GLN A 178 -6.50 -5.70 11.72
CA GLN A 178 -7.63 -5.66 12.65
C GLN A 178 -7.13 -5.56 14.09
N PHE A 179 -7.69 -4.62 14.85
CA PHE A 179 -7.48 -4.55 16.30
C PHE A 179 -7.93 -5.87 16.97
N PRO A 180 -7.26 -6.36 18.02
CA PRO A 180 -7.69 -7.56 18.73
C PRO A 180 -9.12 -7.39 19.28
N GLY A 181 -10.04 -8.27 18.87
CA GLY A 181 -11.47 -8.13 19.22
C GLY A 181 -12.28 -7.23 18.27
N GLY A 182 -11.66 -6.67 17.24
CA GLY A 182 -12.34 -5.92 16.19
C GLY A 182 -12.63 -4.45 16.54
N PRO A 183 -13.45 -3.76 15.73
CA PRO A 183 -13.70 -2.33 15.88
C PRO A 183 -14.34 -1.93 17.21
N VAL A 184 -15.23 -2.78 17.75
CA VAL A 184 -15.89 -2.53 19.04
C VAL A 184 -14.88 -2.54 20.19
N ALA A 185 -13.99 -3.53 20.22
CA ALA A 185 -12.93 -3.61 21.23
C ALA A 185 -11.93 -2.43 21.10
N LEU A 186 -11.66 -1.95 19.88
CA LEU A 186 -10.85 -0.75 19.68
C LEU A 186 -11.49 0.47 20.33
N GLN A 187 -12.79 0.69 20.10
CA GLN A 187 -13.51 1.83 20.67
C GLN A 187 -13.53 1.76 22.21
N GLN A 188 -13.77 0.58 22.78
CA GLN A 188 -13.73 0.37 24.23
C GLN A 188 -12.33 0.60 24.82
N TRP A 189 -11.29 0.14 24.11
CA TRP A 189 -9.92 0.39 24.53
C TRP A 189 -9.60 1.88 24.50
N LEU A 190 -10.01 2.60 23.44
CA LEU A 190 -9.83 4.04 23.34
C LEU A 190 -10.54 4.78 24.47
N SER A 191 -11.81 4.48 24.74
CA SER A 191 -12.57 5.19 25.79
C SER A 191 -12.01 4.99 27.20
N THR A 192 -11.38 3.83 27.47
CA THR A 192 -10.78 3.52 28.77
C THR A 192 -9.35 4.05 28.93
N HIS A 193 -8.66 4.32 27.83
CA HIS A 193 -7.25 4.73 27.85
C HIS A 193 -7.03 6.19 27.46
N ILE A 194 -8.01 6.84 26.81
CA ILE A 194 -7.96 8.25 26.43
C ILE A 194 -7.98 9.15 27.66
N ARG A 195 -7.09 10.13 27.69
CA ARG A 195 -7.01 11.15 28.72
C ARG A 195 -7.32 12.49 28.09
N TYR A 196 -8.41 13.12 28.54
CA TYR A 196 -8.76 14.44 28.04
C TYR A 196 -7.76 15.48 28.57
N PRO A 197 -7.00 16.18 27.70
CA PRO A 197 -6.00 17.16 28.16
C PRO A 197 -6.65 18.32 28.91
N ALA A 198 -6.04 18.77 30.01
CA ALA A 198 -6.60 19.87 30.82
C ALA A 198 -6.76 21.18 30.03
N LEU A 199 -5.88 21.45 29.06
CA LEU A 199 -5.98 22.61 28.18
C LEU A 199 -7.18 22.49 27.24
N ALA A 200 -7.40 21.32 26.65
CA ALA A 200 -8.57 21.05 25.82
C ALA A 200 -9.88 21.17 26.62
N LEU A 201 -9.90 20.68 27.86
CA LEU A 201 -11.07 20.76 28.74
C LEU A 201 -11.42 22.22 29.08
N ARG A 202 -10.43 23.02 29.49
CA ARG A 202 -10.63 24.45 29.81
C ARG A 202 -11.11 25.26 28.61
N ASN A 203 -10.62 24.92 27.42
CA ASN A 203 -10.93 25.63 26.19
C ASN A 203 -12.14 25.03 25.45
N GLN A 204 -12.81 24.03 26.03
CA GLN A 204 -13.95 23.32 25.45
C GLN A 204 -13.67 22.78 24.02
N VAL A 205 -12.45 22.26 23.80
CA VAL A 205 -11.98 21.82 22.48
C VAL A 205 -12.43 20.39 22.19
N GLU A 206 -13.43 20.24 21.34
CA GLU A 206 -13.95 18.95 20.89
C GLU A 206 -13.62 18.68 19.42
N GLY A 207 -13.65 17.40 19.03
CA GLY A 207 -13.58 16.99 17.64
C GLY A 207 -12.75 15.74 17.41
N ASN A 208 -12.32 15.55 16.16
CA ASN A 208 -11.59 14.38 15.72
C ASN A 208 -10.13 14.71 15.41
N VAL A 209 -9.22 14.05 16.13
CA VAL A 209 -7.81 14.02 15.78
C VAL A 209 -7.57 12.84 14.84
N TRP A 210 -7.06 13.12 13.64
CA TRP A 210 -6.76 12.11 12.64
C TRP A 210 -5.30 11.72 12.73
N ALA A 211 -5.05 10.48 13.13
CA ALA A 211 -3.71 9.94 13.22
C ALA A 211 -3.47 8.90 12.14
N ARG A 212 -2.28 8.93 11.55
CA ARG A 212 -1.80 7.94 10.59
C ARG A 212 -0.66 7.14 11.22
N PHE A 213 -0.69 5.83 11.06
CA PHE A 213 0.37 4.93 11.50
C PHE A 213 0.47 3.74 10.55
N VAL A 214 1.54 2.97 10.65
CA VAL A 214 1.72 1.72 9.90
C VAL A 214 1.55 0.55 10.85
N VAL A 215 0.66 -0.38 10.54
CA VAL A 215 0.63 -1.70 11.17
C VAL A 215 1.59 -2.57 10.39
N ASP A 216 2.68 -3.03 11.00
CA ASP A 216 3.69 -3.84 10.32
C ASP A 216 3.26 -5.32 10.14
N ALA A 217 4.14 -6.13 9.55
CA ALA A 217 3.88 -7.55 9.33
C ALA A 217 3.79 -8.38 10.62
N HIS A 218 4.25 -7.85 11.75
CA HIS A 218 4.16 -8.45 13.08
C HIS A 218 2.97 -7.92 13.88
N GLY A 219 2.21 -6.97 13.33
CA GLY A 219 1.08 -6.35 14.00
C GLY A 219 1.45 -5.15 14.87
N GLN A 220 2.71 -4.71 14.87
CA GLN A 220 3.16 -3.58 15.67
C GLN A 220 2.86 -2.26 14.96
N LEU A 221 2.55 -1.23 15.74
CA LEU A 221 2.31 0.12 15.22
C LEU A 221 3.63 0.88 15.14
N VAL A 222 3.96 1.38 13.95
CA VAL A 222 5.17 2.17 13.68
C VAL A 222 4.81 3.44 12.90
N ASP A 223 5.73 4.42 12.88
CA ASP A 223 5.58 5.69 12.14
C ASP A 223 4.27 6.46 12.44
N GLY A 224 3.87 6.51 13.71
CA GLY A 224 2.71 7.31 14.13
C GLY A 224 2.92 8.80 13.88
N ALA A 225 1.98 9.43 13.17
CA ALA A 225 1.99 10.85 12.84
C ALA A 225 0.57 11.42 12.82
N ILE A 226 0.42 12.68 13.24
CA ILE A 226 -0.84 13.40 13.14
C ILE A 226 -1.01 13.92 11.72
N VAL A 227 -2.15 13.62 11.11
CA VAL A 227 -2.56 14.13 9.80
C VAL A 227 -3.37 15.42 9.95
N LYS A 228 -4.30 15.42 10.92
CA LYS A 228 -5.13 16.58 11.25
C LYS A 228 -5.37 16.58 12.75
N GLY A 229 -4.80 17.57 13.44
CA GLY A 229 -5.00 17.79 14.87
C GLY A 229 -6.15 18.76 15.15
N ILE A 230 -6.56 18.82 16.42
CA ILE A 230 -7.43 19.89 16.94
C ILE A 230 -6.71 20.75 17.99
N GLY A 231 -5.45 20.43 18.30
CA GLY A 231 -4.61 21.21 19.21
C GLY A 231 -4.95 20.98 20.69
N ALA A 232 -4.56 21.94 21.53
CA ALA A 232 -4.82 21.92 22.98
C ALA A 232 -4.32 20.67 23.74
N GLY A 233 -3.27 20.00 23.25
CA GLY A 233 -2.69 18.81 23.88
C GLY A 233 -3.28 17.47 23.41
N THR A 234 -4.28 17.49 22.52
CA THR A 234 -4.97 16.27 22.05
C THR A 234 -4.11 15.47 21.08
N ASP A 235 -3.29 16.15 20.27
CA ASP A 235 -2.35 15.55 19.34
C ASP A 235 -1.30 14.68 20.07
N GLU A 236 -0.73 15.20 21.15
CA GLU A 236 0.24 14.51 22.00
C GLU A 236 -0.38 13.30 22.68
N GLU A 237 -1.63 13.43 23.15
CA GLU A 237 -2.38 12.34 23.75
C GLU A 237 -2.64 11.21 22.73
N VAL A 238 -3.01 11.56 21.50
CA VAL A 238 -3.19 10.59 20.44
C VAL A 238 -1.87 9.87 20.10
N LEU A 239 -0.77 10.60 20.02
CA LEU A 239 0.55 9.98 19.82
C LEU A 239 0.93 9.04 20.97
N ARG A 240 0.56 9.38 22.21
CA ARG A 240 0.73 8.49 23.38
C ARG A 240 -0.10 7.22 23.23
N LEU A 241 -1.38 7.33 22.86
CA LEU A 241 -2.26 6.19 22.64
C LEU A 241 -1.73 5.23 21.58
N LEU A 242 -1.23 5.76 20.45
CA LEU A 242 -0.64 4.94 19.39
C LEU A 242 0.58 4.14 19.86
N ARG A 243 1.40 4.71 20.75
CA ARG A 243 2.58 4.02 21.31
C ARG A 243 2.21 2.95 22.34
N SER A 244 1.09 3.11 23.05
CA SER A 244 0.62 2.15 24.07
C SER A 244 -0.41 1.14 23.55
N MET A 245 -0.76 1.21 22.26
CA MET A 245 -1.79 0.34 21.67
C MET A 245 -1.29 -1.12 21.61
N PRO A 246 -2.16 -2.11 21.90
CA PRO A 246 -1.77 -3.52 21.76
C PRO A 246 -1.47 -3.87 20.30
N ALA A 247 -0.73 -4.95 20.08
CA ALA A 247 -0.42 -5.45 18.75
C ALA A 247 -1.69 -5.84 17.98
N TRP A 248 -1.81 -5.37 16.74
CA TRP A 248 -2.93 -5.68 15.85
C TRP A 248 -2.73 -7.02 15.15
N LYS A 249 -3.82 -7.62 14.67
CA LYS A 249 -3.72 -8.67 13.65
C LYS A 249 -3.24 -8.00 12.36
N PRO A 250 -2.09 -8.39 11.78
CA PRO A 250 -1.55 -7.73 10.60
C PRO A 250 -2.47 -7.93 9.39
N ALA A 251 -2.41 -7.03 8.42
CA ALA A 251 -3.05 -7.24 7.14
C ALA A 251 -2.40 -8.45 6.46
N VAL A 252 -3.21 -9.31 5.84
CA VAL A 252 -2.72 -10.48 5.13
C VAL A 252 -3.15 -10.38 3.68
N VAL A 253 -2.18 -10.43 2.76
CA VAL A 253 -2.45 -10.45 1.31
C VAL A 253 -1.79 -11.67 0.72
N ALA A 254 -2.60 -12.55 0.12
CA ALA A 254 -2.13 -13.83 -0.42
C ALA A 254 -1.32 -14.64 0.61
N GLY A 255 -1.86 -14.75 1.83
CA GLY A 255 -1.30 -15.57 2.92
C GLY A 255 -0.04 -15.02 3.58
N GLN A 256 0.48 -13.87 3.14
CA GLN A 256 1.60 -13.20 3.80
C GLN A 256 1.11 -12.00 4.61
N PRO A 257 1.57 -11.85 5.87
CA PRO A 257 1.41 -10.60 6.61
C PRO A 257 2.12 -9.48 5.88
N VAL A 258 1.47 -8.32 5.79
CA VAL A 258 2.04 -7.17 5.10
C VAL A 258 1.76 -5.88 5.84
N ALA A 259 2.75 -5.00 5.81
CA ALA A 259 2.64 -3.70 6.44
C ALA A 259 1.61 -2.83 5.69
N VAL A 260 0.70 -2.20 6.44
CA VAL A 260 -0.35 -1.34 5.89
C VAL A 260 -0.41 -0.04 6.66
N THR A 261 -0.55 1.07 5.92
CA THR A 261 -0.80 2.38 6.51
C THR A 261 -2.28 2.50 6.87
N TYR A 262 -2.56 2.87 8.11
CA TYR A 262 -3.90 3.07 8.64
C TYR A 262 -4.06 4.53 9.06
N THR A 263 -5.26 5.07 8.87
CA THR A 263 -5.65 6.39 9.40
C THR A 263 -6.84 6.19 10.32
N LEU A 264 -6.68 6.56 11.59
CA LEU A 264 -7.68 6.39 12.63
C LEU A 264 -8.13 7.77 13.12
N PRO A 265 -9.43 8.12 13.01
CA PRO A 265 -9.99 9.24 13.75
C PRO A 265 -10.18 8.87 15.22
N ILE A 266 -9.67 9.70 16.12
CA ILE A 266 -9.88 9.60 17.56
C ILE A 266 -10.71 10.81 18.00
N GLU A 267 -11.88 10.52 18.57
CA GLU A 267 -12.84 11.53 18.99
C GLU A 267 -12.55 11.98 20.42
N PHE A 268 -12.52 13.30 20.62
CA PHE A 268 -12.56 13.96 21.92
C PHE A 268 -13.92 14.65 22.06
N ARG A 269 -14.71 14.19 23.03
CA ARG A 269 -16.04 14.71 23.35
C ARG A 269 -16.13 14.98 24.84
N LEU A 270 -16.66 16.15 25.21
CA LEU A 270 -17.01 16.50 26.58
C LEU A 270 -18.28 15.72 26.94
N LEU A 271 -18.24 15.03 28.07
CA LEU A 271 -19.40 14.32 28.62
C LEU A 271 -20.31 15.29 29.38
#